data_AF-A0A497FV10-F1
#
_entry.id   AF-A0A497FV10-F1
#
_cell.length_a   1.000
_cell.length_b   1.000
_cell.length_c   1.000
_cell.angle_alpha   90.00
_cell.angle_beta   90.00
_cell.angle_gamma   90.00
#
_symmetry.space_group_name_H-M   'P 1'
#
loop_
_entity.id
_entity.type
_entity.pdbx_description
1 polymer ?
#
loop_
_entity_poly.entity_id
_entity_poly.type
_entity_poly.pdbx_seq_one_letter_code
_entity_poly.pdbx_strand_id
1 'polypeptide(L)'
;MPDTFTHAILGLTASILLNRDPSTYIIAVLLSELPDIDAFTPQHRAACHSLLVVSPLTLVLLLSFNYTGLNSTTSAVLALLPLLHVVMDFTCGGLPVRLLWPLSNKGVQLADKIDIIVERLLSISPYGYYKEVIRANLVLFICILALLTLTLLPSL
;
A
#
# COMPACT_ATOMS: atom_id res chain seq x y z
N MET A 1 -5.77 -7.18 -9.01
CA MET A 1 -5.85 -6.78 -7.60
C MET A 1 -4.73 -7.52 -6.92
N PRO A 2 -3.83 -6.83 -6.20
CA PRO A 2 -2.94 -7.51 -5.27
C PRO A 2 -3.82 -8.34 -4.33
N ASP A 3 -3.42 -9.57 -4.06
CA ASP A 3 -4.11 -10.39 -3.07
C ASP A 3 -3.65 -10.00 -1.66
N THR A 4 -4.37 -10.50 -0.64
CA THR A 4 -3.98 -10.45 0.78
C THR A 4 -2.52 -10.88 0.97
N PHE A 5 -2.01 -11.80 0.17
CA PHE A 5 -0.61 -12.22 0.30
C PHE A 5 0.37 -11.12 -0.11
N THR A 6 0.09 -10.40 -1.20
CA THR A 6 0.92 -9.30 -1.70
C THR A 6 0.89 -8.10 -0.74
N HIS A 7 -0.28 -7.79 -0.18
CA HIS A 7 -0.42 -6.76 0.85
C HIS A 7 0.33 -7.15 2.15
N ALA A 8 0.23 -8.40 2.58
CA ALA A 8 0.98 -8.89 3.75
C ALA A 8 2.50 -8.84 3.52
N ILE A 9 2.97 -9.14 2.31
CA ILE A 9 4.41 -9.01 1.96
C ILE A 9 4.89 -7.56 2.13
N LEU A 10 4.07 -6.56 1.77
CA LEU A 10 4.41 -5.16 2.00
C LEU A 10 4.62 -4.90 3.50
N GLY A 11 3.69 -5.34 4.35
CA GLY A 11 3.80 -5.23 5.82
C GLY A 11 5.04 -5.95 6.37
N LEU A 12 5.27 -7.20 5.97
CA LEU A 12 6.46 -7.97 6.36
C LEU A 12 7.76 -7.26 5.96
N THR A 13 7.81 -6.72 4.74
CA THR A 13 8.99 -6.01 4.24
C THR A 13 9.24 -4.73 5.03
N ALA A 14 8.18 -3.99 5.36
CA ALA A 14 8.29 -2.80 6.22
C ALA A 14 8.92 -3.12 7.58
N SER A 15 8.49 -4.22 8.23
CA SER A 15 9.09 -4.66 9.50
C SER A 15 10.55 -5.07 9.37
N ILE A 16 10.93 -5.69 8.24
CA ILE A 16 12.32 -6.05 7.93
C ILE A 16 13.21 -4.82 7.79
N LEU A 17 12.70 -3.76 7.15
CA LEU A 17 13.40 -2.49 6.93
C LEU A 17 13.59 -1.68 8.22
N LEU A 18 12.73 -1.90 9.22
CA LEU A 18 12.80 -1.22 10.52
C LEU A 18 13.77 -1.92 11.47
N ASN A 19 13.28 -2.87 12.27
CA ASN A 19 14.02 -3.44 13.39
C ASN A 19 13.78 -4.96 13.57
N ARG A 20 12.92 -5.57 12.75
CA ARG A 20 12.58 -7.01 12.78
C ARG A 20 12.04 -7.50 14.12
N ASP A 21 11.42 -6.63 14.92
CA ASP A 21 10.82 -7.09 16.17
C ASP A 21 9.45 -7.79 15.90
N PRO A 22 9.09 -8.84 16.67
CA PRO A 22 7.85 -9.58 16.47
C PRO A 22 6.58 -8.73 16.53
N SER A 23 6.55 -7.69 17.36
CA SER A 23 5.38 -6.82 17.51
C SER A 23 5.17 -5.93 16.28
N THR A 24 6.27 -5.41 15.71
CA THR A 24 6.28 -4.62 14.48
C THR A 24 5.90 -5.49 13.27
N TYR A 25 6.22 -6.78 13.25
CA TYR A 25 5.69 -7.70 12.22
C TYR A 25 4.17 -7.77 12.26
N ILE A 26 3.61 -8.05 13.44
CA ILE A 26 2.15 -8.19 13.59
C ILE A 26 1.46 -6.87 13.25
N ILE A 27 1.95 -5.75 13.79
CA ILE A 27 1.37 -4.43 13.55
C ILE A 27 1.46 -4.06 12.07
N ALA A 28 2.62 -4.24 11.42
CA ALA A 28 2.78 -3.86 10.03
C ALA A 28 1.88 -4.69 9.10
N VAL A 29 1.78 -6.01 9.29
CA VAL A 29 0.87 -6.85 8.50
C VAL A 29 -0.59 -6.45 8.73
N LEU A 30 -1.00 -6.22 9.97
CA LEU A 30 -2.37 -5.76 10.25
C LEU A 30 -2.67 -4.41 9.61
N LEU A 31 -1.73 -3.47 9.60
CA LEU A 31 -1.90 -2.17 8.97
C LEU A 31 -1.89 -2.25 7.44
N SER A 32 -1.08 -3.14 6.86
CA SER A 32 -1.08 -3.36 5.41
C SER A 32 -2.35 -4.07 4.92
N GLU A 33 -3.00 -4.86 5.78
CA GLU A 33 -4.28 -5.51 5.48
C GLU A 33 -5.51 -4.70 5.89
N LEU A 34 -5.32 -3.63 6.69
CA LEU A 34 -6.42 -2.88 7.30
C LEU A 34 -7.53 -2.51 6.31
N PRO A 35 -7.25 -2.04 5.08
CA PRO A 35 -8.31 -1.69 4.14
C PRO A 35 -9.16 -2.86 3.64
N ASP A 36 -8.68 -4.10 3.80
CA ASP A 36 -9.33 -5.33 3.34
C ASP A 36 -9.99 -6.15 4.47
N ILE A 37 -9.85 -5.75 5.74
CA ILE A 37 -10.42 -6.46 6.92
C ILE A 37 -11.96 -6.57 6.86
N ASP A 38 -12.60 -5.84 5.96
CA ASP A 38 -14.04 -5.63 5.88
C ASP A 38 -14.66 -5.84 4.50
N ALA A 39 -13.93 -6.50 3.58
CA ALA A 39 -14.24 -6.62 2.15
C ALA A 39 -15.65 -7.16 1.80
N PHE A 40 -16.45 -7.52 2.80
CA PHE A 40 -17.82 -8.01 2.69
C PHE A 40 -18.89 -6.92 2.48
N THR A 41 -18.60 -5.63 2.65
CA THR A 41 -19.57 -4.56 2.30
C THR A 41 -19.01 -3.48 1.36
N PRO A 42 -19.76 -3.08 0.32
CA PRO A 42 -19.32 -2.02 -0.61
C PRO A 42 -19.03 -0.67 0.07
N GLN A 43 -19.76 -0.35 1.14
CA GLN A 43 -19.61 0.90 1.89
C GLN A 43 -18.29 0.92 2.66
N HIS A 44 -17.95 -0.19 3.31
CA HIS A 44 -16.73 -0.26 4.09
C HIS A 44 -15.50 -0.21 3.19
N ARG A 45 -15.50 -0.98 2.09
CA ARG A 45 -14.44 -0.88 1.08
C ARG A 45 -14.28 0.54 0.55
N ALA A 46 -15.39 1.23 0.26
CA ALA A 46 -15.34 2.62 -0.19
C ALA A 46 -14.72 3.58 0.83
N ALA A 47 -15.00 3.38 2.13
CA ALA A 47 -14.39 4.16 3.20
C ALA A 47 -12.90 3.84 3.37
N CYS A 48 -12.56 2.56 3.48
CA CYS A 48 -11.18 2.08 3.67
C CYS A 48 -10.24 2.31 2.48
N HIS A 49 -10.77 2.61 1.31
CA HIS A 49 -9.99 2.94 0.12
C HIS A 49 -10.18 4.38 -0.35
N SER A 50 -10.78 5.24 0.48
CA SER A 50 -10.89 6.67 0.20
C SER A 50 -9.70 7.42 0.76
N LEU A 51 -9.09 8.29 -0.05
CA LEU A 51 -8.02 9.18 0.42
C LEU A 51 -8.54 10.18 1.46
N LEU A 52 -9.83 10.53 1.42
CA LEU A 52 -10.45 11.43 2.40
C LEU A 52 -10.59 10.79 3.78
N VAL A 53 -10.55 9.46 3.87
CA VAL A 53 -10.65 8.71 5.13
C VAL A 53 -9.28 8.20 5.56
N VAL A 54 -8.54 7.57 4.64
CA VAL A 54 -7.24 6.94 4.93
C VAL A 54 -6.16 7.97 5.21
N SER A 55 -6.14 9.14 4.55
CA SER A 55 -5.09 10.13 4.83
C SER A 55 -5.19 10.72 6.24
N PRO A 56 -6.38 11.13 6.74
CA PRO A 56 -6.55 11.48 8.14
C PRO A 56 -6.19 10.34 9.10
N LEU A 57 -6.58 9.10 8.78
CA LEU A 57 -6.22 7.93 9.58
C LEU A 57 -4.70 7.76 9.66
N THR A 58 -3.97 7.87 8.55
CA THR A 58 -2.51 7.84 8.51
C THR A 58 -1.91 8.92 9.41
N LEU A 59 -2.44 10.14 9.42
CA LEU A 59 -1.98 11.19 10.33
C LEU A 59 -2.23 10.82 11.81
N VAL A 60 -3.41 10.30 12.13
CA VAL A 60 -3.75 9.86 13.49
C VAL A 60 -2.81 8.73 13.95
N LEU A 61 -2.54 7.75 13.08
CA LEU A 61 -1.61 6.66 13.36
C LEU A 61 -0.20 7.20 13.62
N LEU A 62 0.29 8.09 12.76
CA LEU A 62 1.60 8.73 12.91
C LEU A 62 1.74 9.44 14.26
N LEU A 63 0.76 10.27 14.62
CA LEU A 63 0.75 11.00 15.89
C LEU A 63 0.67 10.04 17.09
N SER A 64 -0.13 8.98 16.97
CA SER A 64 -0.30 7.97 18.01
C SER A 64 0.99 7.18 18.25
N PHE A 65 1.67 6.73 17.20
CA PHE A 65 2.94 6.03 17.30
C PHE A 65 4.07 6.91 17.85
N ASN A 66 4.11 8.18 17.47
CA ASN A 66 5.03 9.14 18.07
C ASN A 66 4.75 9.34 19.56
N TYR A 67 3.47 9.39 19.95
CA TYR A 67 3.09 9.51 21.36
C TYR A 67 3.50 8.29 22.21
N THR A 68 3.53 7.09 21.62
CA THR A 68 4.01 5.87 22.31
C THR A 68 5.54 5.79 22.44
N GLY A 69 6.28 6.77 21.93
CA GLY A 69 7.75 6.80 21.98
C GLY A 69 8.45 5.99 20.88
N LEU A 70 7.74 5.58 19.84
CA LEU A 70 8.38 5.02 18.65
C LEU A 70 9.18 6.12 17.95
N ASN A 71 10.35 5.76 17.40
CA ASN A 71 11.13 6.72 16.63
C ASN A 71 10.34 7.16 15.38
N SER A 72 10.59 8.39 14.93
CA SER A 72 9.81 9.02 13.86
C SER A 72 9.78 8.21 12.57
N THR A 73 10.87 7.53 12.21
CA THR A 73 10.95 6.68 11.02
C THR A 73 10.04 5.46 11.15
N THR A 74 10.07 4.75 12.28
CA THR A 74 9.17 3.64 12.56
C THR A 74 7.71 4.08 12.53
N SER A 75 7.39 5.19 13.20
CA SER A 75 6.03 5.76 13.21
C SER A 75 5.54 6.09 11.79
N ALA A 76 6.39 6.71 10.97
CA ALA A 76 6.06 7.07 9.60
C ALA A 76 5.86 5.85 8.69
N VAL A 77 6.77 4.87 8.75
CA VAL A 77 6.67 3.63 7.97
C VAL A 77 5.37 2.89 8.30
N LEU A 78 5.06 2.67 9.58
CA LEU A 78 3.85 1.96 9.99
C LEU A 78 2.57 2.72 9.60
N ALA A 79 2.53 4.04 9.82
CA ALA A 79 1.36 4.86 9.52
C ALA A 79 1.02 4.92 8.02
N LEU A 80 2.01 4.74 7.14
CA LEU A 80 1.84 4.79 5.69
C LEU A 80 1.30 3.48 5.08
N LEU A 81 1.37 2.35 5.79
CA LEU A 81 0.99 1.04 5.24
C LEU A 81 -0.45 0.97 4.71
N PRO A 82 -1.48 1.51 5.41
CA PRO A 82 -2.84 1.52 4.87
C PRO A 82 -2.95 2.37 3.59
N LEU A 83 -2.20 3.46 3.50
CA LEU A 83 -2.19 4.32 2.31
C LEU A 83 -1.49 3.63 1.13
N LEU A 84 -0.38 2.94 1.39
CA LEU A 84 0.32 2.17 0.36
C LEU A 84 -0.53 1.00 -0.17
N HIS A 85 -1.32 0.35 0.68
CA HIS A 85 -2.32 -0.61 0.24
C HIS A 85 -3.27 0.03 -0.79
N VAL A 86 -3.86 1.19 -0.49
CA VAL A 86 -4.76 1.89 -1.44
C VAL A 86 -4.04 2.25 -2.74
N VAL A 87 -2.76 2.64 -2.67
CA VAL A 87 -1.93 2.89 -3.86
C VAL A 87 -1.77 1.61 -4.69
N MET A 88 -1.48 0.47 -4.06
CA MET A 88 -1.37 -0.81 -4.75
C MET A 88 -2.69 -1.17 -5.44
N ASP A 89 -3.82 -1.05 -4.76
CA ASP A 89 -5.14 -1.37 -5.30
C ASP A 89 -5.57 -0.44 -6.44
N PHE A 90 -5.19 0.83 -6.37
CA PHE A 90 -5.44 1.83 -7.41
C PHE A 90 -4.56 1.61 -8.66
N THR A 91 -3.41 0.94 -8.55
CA THR A 91 -2.43 0.83 -9.64
C THR A 91 -2.28 -0.59 -10.20
N CYS A 92 -2.65 -1.62 -9.45
CA CYS A 92 -2.56 -3.01 -9.87
C CYS A 92 -3.84 -3.53 -10.56
N GLY A 93 -4.92 -2.74 -10.57
CA GLY A 93 -6.21 -3.09 -11.17
C GLY A 93 -7.06 -3.98 -10.27
N GLY A 94 -8.32 -4.23 -10.65
CA GLY A 94 -9.30 -4.91 -9.82
C GLY A 94 -10.58 -4.10 -9.69
N LEU A 95 -11.21 -4.14 -8.52
CA LEU A 95 -12.38 -3.30 -8.24
C LEU A 95 -11.98 -1.82 -8.25
N PRO A 96 -12.70 -0.93 -8.96
CA PRO A 96 -12.37 0.48 -8.98
C PRO A 96 -12.39 1.14 -7.60
N VAL A 97 -11.33 1.88 -7.28
CA VAL A 97 -11.15 2.55 -6.00
C VAL A 97 -11.90 3.89 -5.98
N ARG A 98 -12.68 4.16 -4.95
CA ARG A 98 -13.43 5.42 -4.79
C ARG A 98 -12.63 6.42 -3.95
N LEU A 99 -11.57 6.97 -4.54
CA LEU A 99 -10.60 7.82 -3.83
C LEU A 99 -11.20 9.05 -3.12
N LEU A 100 -12.35 9.54 -3.59
CA LEU A 100 -13.00 10.75 -3.06
C LEU A 100 -14.31 10.46 -2.31
N TRP A 101 -14.57 9.22 -1.91
CA TRP A 101 -15.76 8.91 -1.10
C TRP A 101 -15.66 9.57 0.30
N PRO A 102 -16.74 10.15 0.87
CA PRO A 102 -18.13 10.15 0.40
C PRO A 102 -18.50 11.30 -0.54
N LEU A 103 -17.58 12.21 -0.86
CA LEU A 103 -17.85 13.34 -1.76
C LEU A 103 -18.16 12.88 -3.19
N SER A 104 -17.62 11.73 -3.62
CA SER A 104 -17.92 11.12 -4.91
C SER A 104 -17.97 9.59 -4.81
N ASN A 105 -18.92 8.99 -5.54
CA ASN A 105 -19.01 7.54 -5.72
C ASN A 105 -18.25 7.04 -6.96
N LYS A 106 -17.54 7.91 -7.69
CA LYS A 106 -16.80 7.53 -8.89
C LYS A 106 -15.61 6.64 -8.53
N GLY A 107 -15.61 5.42 -9.04
CA GLY A 107 -14.45 4.52 -8.98
C GLY A 107 -13.43 4.86 -10.07
N VAL A 108 -12.15 4.77 -9.74
CA VAL A 108 -11.03 5.02 -10.65
C VAL A 108 -9.97 3.93 -10.51
N GLN A 109 -9.22 3.70 -11.58
CA GLN A 109 -8.09 2.77 -11.66
C GLN A 109 -7.00 3.38 -12.54
N LEU A 110 -5.74 3.14 -12.18
CA LEU A 110 -4.56 3.55 -12.93
C LEU A 110 -3.87 2.39 -13.65
N ALA A 111 -4.36 1.16 -13.48
CA ALA A 111 -3.77 -0.05 -14.04
C ALA A 111 -3.45 0.05 -15.54
N ASP A 112 -4.38 0.55 -16.36
CA ASP A 112 -4.18 0.71 -17.81
C ASP A 112 -3.03 1.67 -18.16
N LYS A 113 -2.73 2.63 -17.28
CA LYS A 113 -1.59 3.54 -17.47
C LYS A 113 -0.27 2.88 -17.07
N ILE A 114 -0.28 2.04 -16.04
CA ILE A 114 0.87 1.23 -15.66
C ILE A 114 1.17 0.17 -16.73
N ASP A 115 0.14 -0.36 -17.39
CA ASP A 115 0.27 -1.34 -18.47
C ASP A 115 1.11 -0.83 -19.64
N ILE A 116 1.09 0.47 -19.94
CA ILE A 116 1.96 1.06 -20.98
C ILE A 116 3.43 0.81 -20.66
N ILE A 117 3.82 0.87 -19.38
CA ILE A 117 5.18 0.61 -18.92
C ILE A 117 5.46 -0.89 -18.96
N VAL A 118 4.52 -1.70 -18.44
CA VAL A 118 4.66 -3.16 -18.38
C VAL A 118 4.79 -3.77 -19.78
N GLU A 119 3.99 -3.34 -20.74
CA GLU A 119 4.02 -3.82 -22.12
C GLU A 119 5.36 -3.50 -22.80
N ARG A 120 5.96 -2.35 -22.50
CA ARG A 120 7.33 -2.03 -22.96
C ARG A 120 8.37 -2.97 -22.34
N LEU A 121 8.28 -3.26 -21.05
CA LEU A 121 9.18 -4.22 -20.39
C LEU A 121 9.02 -5.62 -20.97
N LEU A 122 7.78 -6.04 -21.25
CA LEU A 122 7.50 -7.34 -21.86
C LEU A 122 7.97 -7.43 -23.30
N SER A 123 7.96 -6.34 -24.06
CA SER A 123 8.40 -6.33 -25.47
C SER A 123 9.88 -6.69 -25.67
N ILE A 124 10.70 -6.51 -24.63
CA ILE A 124 12.13 -6.86 -24.63
C ILE A 124 12.42 -8.15 -23.84
N SER A 125 11.41 -8.73 -23.20
CA SER A 125 11.55 -9.96 -22.43
C SER A 125 11.68 -11.16 -23.36
N PRO A 126 12.67 -12.06 -23.17
CA PRO A 126 12.74 -13.32 -23.91
C PRO A 126 11.70 -14.35 -23.44
N TYR A 127 10.98 -14.06 -22.34
CA TYR A 127 9.98 -14.94 -21.74
C TYR A 127 8.58 -14.32 -21.80
N GLY A 128 7.56 -15.17 -21.98
CA GLY A 128 6.16 -14.79 -21.83
C GLY A 128 5.77 -14.72 -20.36
N TYR A 129 5.24 -13.57 -19.93
CA TYR A 129 4.70 -13.36 -18.60
C TYR A 129 3.27 -12.82 -18.67
N TYR A 130 2.49 -13.09 -17.63
CA TYR A 130 1.20 -12.42 -17.45
C TYR A 130 1.42 -10.96 -17.07
N LYS A 131 0.78 -10.06 -17.82
CA LYS A 131 0.90 -8.61 -17.64
C LYS A 131 0.53 -8.18 -16.21
N GLU A 132 -0.51 -8.78 -15.67
CA GLU A 132 -1.04 -8.51 -14.33
C GLU A 132 -0.02 -8.84 -13.24
N VAL A 133 0.73 -9.93 -13.40
CA VAL A 133 1.76 -10.36 -12.44
C VAL A 133 2.94 -9.40 -12.46
N ILE A 134 3.40 -9.00 -13.66
CA ILE A 134 4.50 -8.04 -13.78
C ILE A 134 4.08 -6.67 -13.24
N ARG A 135 2.83 -6.24 -13.49
CA ARG A 135 2.28 -5.01 -12.92
C ARG A 135 2.29 -5.04 -11.39
N ALA A 136 1.75 -6.10 -10.77
CA ALA A 136 1.72 -6.22 -9.32
C ALA A 136 3.12 -6.20 -8.70
N ASN A 137 4.06 -6.96 -9.28
CA ASN A 137 5.45 -6.99 -8.83
C ASN A 137 6.15 -5.63 -8.99
N LEU A 138 5.92 -4.93 -10.10
CA LEU A 138 6.47 -3.59 -10.33
C LEU A 138 5.97 -2.59 -9.29
N VAL A 139 4.67 -2.57 -9.03
CA VAL A 139 4.07 -1.68 -8.03
C VAL A 139 4.57 -2.00 -6.63
N LEU A 140 4.56 -3.28 -6.23
CA LEU A 140 5.10 -3.71 -4.93
C LEU A 140 6.57 -3.29 -4.79
N PHE A 141 7.38 -3.48 -5.83
CA PHE A 141 8.78 -3.06 -5.83
C PHE A 141 8.91 -1.55 -5.63
N ILE A 142 8.09 -0.73 -6.30
CA ILE A 142 8.09 0.74 -6.11
C ILE A 142 7.70 1.11 -4.67
N CYS A 143 6.69 0.45 -4.08
CA CYS A 143 6.30 0.66 -2.70
C CYS A 143 7.44 0.32 -1.72
N ILE A 144 8.13 -0.81 -1.95
CA ILE A 144 9.29 -1.22 -1.14
C ILE A 144 10.44 -0.20 -1.27
N LEU A 145 10.72 0.29 -2.48
CA LEU A 145 11.73 1.34 -2.68
C LEU A 145 11.37 2.64 -1.96
N ALA A 146 10.09 3.04 -1.96
CA ALA A 146 9.63 4.22 -1.23
C ALA A 146 9.83 4.05 0.28
N LEU A 147 9.48 2.88 0.83
CA LEU A 147 9.71 2.56 2.25
C LEU A 147 11.21 2.54 2.58
N LEU A 148 12.03 1.90 1.76
CA LEU A 148 13.48 1.87 1.94
C LEU A 148 14.06 3.29 1.95
N THR A 149 13.65 4.13 1.00
CA THR A 149 14.08 5.52 0.94
C THR A 149 13.72 6.26 2.22
N LEU A 150 12.49 6.08 2.72
CA LEU A 150 12.04 6.67 3.98
C LEU A 150 12.89 6.21 5.17
N THR A 151 13.31 4.95 5.21
CA THR A 151 14.19 4.44 6.28
C THR A 151 15.63 4.93 6.21
N LEU A 152 16.10 5.32 5.02
CA LEU A 152 17.46 5.81 4.79
C LEU A 152 17.59 7.33 4.90
N LEU A 153 16.47 8.06 4.87
CA LEU A 153 16.48 9.50 5.09
C LEU A 153 16.95 9.78 6.53
N PRO A 154 17.92 10.68 6.73
CA PRO A 154 18.28 11.11 8.08
C PRO A 154 17.03 11.67 8.77
N SER A 155 16.79 11.23 10.00
CA SER A 155 15.71 11.76 10.84
C SER A 155 15.86 13.28 10.93
N LEU A 156 14.92 14.01 10.34
CA LEU A 156 14.82 15.47 10.42
C LEU A 156 14.55 15.93 11.87
#